data_AF-A0AAV0E7R9-F1
#
_entry.id   AF-A0AAV0E7R9-F1
#
_cell.length_a   1.000
_cell.length_b   1.000
_cell.length_c   1.000
_cell.angle_alpha   90.00
_cell.angle_beta   90.00
_cell.angle_gamma   90.00
#
_symmetry.space_group_name_H-M   'P 1'
#
loop_
_entity.id
_entity.type
_entity.pdbx_description
1 polymer ?
#
loop_
_entity_poly.entity_id
_entity_poly.type
_entity_poly.pdbx_seq_one_letter_code
_entity_poly.pdbx_strand_id
1 'polypeptide(L)'
;MVANQYGMLPFNGKTDFDIWKQKIKCVLIQQKVFRAVTGIFLESEDKAKQIEMNETACSTIYLNLSDSVLRKVGILESAKELWEKLDSLYTDTSLPGKLFLLEKFFRFRLDLTKDIDENLDVFNKLIQNIK
;
A
#
# COMPACT_ATOMS: atom_id res chain seq x y z
N MET A 1 9.10 4.78 -16.02
CA MET A 1 9.12 4.10 -14.71
C MET A 1 9.29 2.62 -14.98
N VAL A 2 10.30 1.98 -14.40
CA VAL A 2 10.58 0.55 -14.61
C VAL A 2 9.75 -0.25 -13.60
N ALA A 3 9.13 -1.34 -14.05
CA ALA A 3 8.38 -2.24 -13.19
C ALA A 3 9.34 -3.14 -12.39
N ASN A 4 8.95 -3.54 -11.18
CA ASN A 4 9.76 -4.44 -10.35
C ASN A 4 9.75 -5.88 -10.91
N GLN A 5 10.43 -6.82 -10.23
CA GLN A 5 10.46 -8.24 -10.61
C GLN A 5 9.09 -8.94 -10.71
N TYR A 6 8.03 -8.31 -10.19
CA TYR A 6 6.64 -8.77 -10.24
C TYR A 6 5.77 -7.97 -11.23
N GLY A 7 6.36 -7.13 -12.08
CA GLY A 7 5.63 -6.27 -13.01
C GLY A 7 4.85 -5.13 -12.33
N MET A 8 5.10 -4.87 -11.03
CA MET A 8 4.44 -3.80 -10.30
C MET A 8 5.16 -2.47 -10.52
N LEU A 9 4.38 -1.40 -10.65
CA LEU A 9 4.90 -0.03 -10.62
C LEU A 9 5.11 0.43 -9.17
N PRO A 10 6.16 1.22 -8.90
CA PRO A 10 6.36 1.81 -7.58
C PRO A 10 5.18 2.71 -7.17
N PHE A 11 4.86 2.71 -5.87
CA PHE A 11 3.83 3.58 -5.32
C PHE A 11 4.27 5.04 -5.40
N ASN A 12 3.41 5.86 -5.99
CA ASN A 12 3.68 7.26 -6.24
C ASN A 12 2.89 8.23 -5.35
N GLY A 13 2.15 7.70 -4.37
CA GLY A 13 1.28 8.50 -3.50
C GLY A 13 0.00 9.01 -4.17
N LYS A 14 -0.26 8.66 -5.43
CA LYS A 14 -1.48 9.01 -6.19
C LYS A 14 -2.27 7.80 -6.64
N THR A 15 -1.60 6.67 -6.88
CA THR A 15 -2.23 5.38 -7.13
C THR A 15 -2.99 4.90 -5.89
N ASP A 16 -3.88 3.93 -6.08
CA ASP A 16 -4.66 3.34 -4.99
C ASP A 16 -3.71 2.67 -3.97
N PHE A 17 -3.66 3.22 -2.75
CA PHE A 17 -2.73 2.77 -1.71
C PHE A 17 -3.12 1.39 -1.20
N ASP A 18 -4.40 1.11 -1.02
CA ASP A 18 -4.88 -0.19 -0.53
C ASP A 18 -4.55 -1.32 -1.49
N ILE A 19 -4.77 -1.09 -2.79
CA ILE A 19 -4.37 -2.07 -3.83
C ILE A 19 -2.86 -2.29 -3.82
N TRP A 20 -2.06 -1.22 -3.75
CA TRP A 20 -0.60 -1.35 -3.70
C TRP A 20 -0.16 -2.11 -2.44
N LYS A 21 -0.70 -1.75 -1.28
CA LYS A 21 -0.41 -2.37 0.03
C LYS A 21 -0.75 -3.86 0.03
N GLN A 22 -1.90 -4.23 -0.53
CA GLN A 22 -2.28 -5.64 -0.70
C GLN A 22 -1.29 -6.41 -1.57
N LYS A 23 -0.85 -5.85 -2.69
CA LYS A 23 0.15 -6.49 -3.57
C LYS A 23 1.51 -6.65 -2.88
N ILE A 24 1.98 -5.63 -2.14
CA ILE A 24 3.23 -5.73 -1.38
C ILE A 24 3.12 -6.75 -0.26
N LYS A 25 1.97 -6.85 0.42
CA LYS A 25 1.73 -7.92 1.38
C LYS A 25 1.91 -9.30 0.74
N CYS A 26 1.39 -9.52 -0.47
CA CYS A 26 1.62 -10.78 -1.20
C CYS A 26 3.11 -11.04 -1.48
N VAL A 27 3.86 -10.02 -1.90
CA VAL A 27 5.32 -10.14 -2.13
C VAL A 27 6.06 -10.52 -0.85
N LEU A 28 5.77 -9.84 0.27
CA LEU A 28 6.41 -10.13 1.56
C LEU A 28 6.05 -11.53 2.09
N ILE A 29 4.83 -12.01 1.83
CA ILE A 29 4.43 -13.39 2.15
C ILE A 29 5.22 -14.40 1.31
N GLN A 30 5.36 -14.15 0.00
CA GLN A 30 6.12 -15.02 -0.90
C GLN A 30 7.61 -15.10 -0.50
N GLN A 31 8.17 -13.97 -0.06
CA GLN A 31 9.53 -13.89 0.49
C GLN A 31 9.65 -14.44 1.92
N LYS A 32 8.53 -14.83 2.56
CA LYS A 32 8.43 -15.32 3.93
C LYS A 32 8.86 -14.31 5.00
N VAL A 33 8.79 -13.01 4.71
CA VAL A 33 9.23 -11.92 5.62
C VAL A 33 8.08 -11.06 6.14
N PHE A 34 6.82 -11.36 5.82
CA PHE A 34 5.65 -10.57 6.25
C PHE A 34 5.56 -10.38 7.77
N ARG A 35 6.12 -11.28 8.58
CA ARG A 35 6.16 -11.13 10.05
C ARG A 35 6.98 -9.92 10.52
N ALA A 36 7.96 -9.48 9.73
CA ALA A 36 8.75 -8.30 10.07
C ALA A 36 7.91 -7.02 10.09
N VAL A 37 6.91 -6.89 9.21
CA VAL A 37 6.02 -5.72 9.20
C VAL A 37 4.94 -5.78 10.26
N THR A 38 4.63 -6.97 10.81
CA THR A 38 3.72 -7.09 11.97
C THR A 38 4.45 -6.91 13.30
N GLY A 39 5.77 -7.14 13.31
CA GLY A 39 6.59 -7.19 14.52
C GLY A 39 6.29 -8.38 15.43
N ILE A 40 5.63 -9.41 14.90
CA ILE A 40 5.24 -10.62 15.64
C ILE A 40 6.09 -11.78 15.13
N PHE A 41 7.06 -12.19 15.93
CA PHE A 41 7.97 -13.31 15.66
C PHE A 41 7.63 -14.53 16.52
N LEU A 42 8.08 -15.71 16.12
CA LEU A 42 7.97 -16.91 16.96
C LEU A 42 9.01 -16.86 18.08
N GLU A 43 8.69 -17.45 19.24
CA GLU A 43 9.63 -17.51 20.39
C GLU A 43 10.92 -18.27 20.06
N SER A 44 10.87 -19.23 19.13
CA SER A 44 12.02 -20.00 18.67
C SER A 44 12.83 -19.32 17.57
N GLU A 45 12.44 -18.12 17.12
CA GLU A 45 13.07 -17.41 16.00
C GLU A 45 14.32 -16.66 16.48
N ASP A 46 15.50 -17.06 16.00
CA ASP A 46 16.77 -16.41 16.36
C ASP A 46 16.81 -14.92 15.93
N LYS A 47 17.46 -14.08 16.73
CA LYS A 47 17.62 -12.64 16.49
C LYS A 47 18.25 -12.35 15.14
N ALA A 48 19.23 -13.13 14.71
CA ALA A 48 19.85 -12.98 13.39
C ALA A 48 18.82 -13.11 12.25
N LYS A 49 17.92 -14.08 12.36
CA LYS A 49 16.84 -14.30 11.40
C LYS A 49 15.81 -13.16 11.45
N GLN A 50 15.50 -12.64 12.63
CA GLN A 50 14.60 -11.48 12.77
C GLN A 50 15.17 -10.24 12.07
N ILE A 51 16.48 -9.99 12.21
CA ILE A 51 17.20 -8.91 11.52
C ILE A 51 17.14 -9.10 10.01
N GLU A 52 17.46 -10.29 9.50
CA GLU A 52 17.41 -10.60 8.07
C GLU A 52 16.01 -10.39 7.48
N MET A 53 14.96 -10.85 8.19
CA MET A 53 13.57 -10.63 7.77
C MET A 53 13.21 -9.16 7.74
N ASN A 54 13.68 -8.39 8.72
CA ASN A 54 13.47 -6.94 8.79
C ASN A 54 14.16 -6.20 7.64
N GLU A 55 15.44 -6.45 7.40
CA GLU A 55 16.21 -5.83 6.31
C GLU A 55 15.62 -6.16 4.94
N THR A 56 15.22 -7.42 4.73
CA THR A 56 14.57 -7.88 3.49
C THR A 56 13.22 -7.20 3.30
N ALA A 57 12.40 -7.12 4.34
CA ALA A 57 11.10 -6.46 4.26
C ALA A 57 11.24 -4.95 3.98
N CYS A 58 12.13 -4.26 4.70
CA CYS A 58 12.47 -2.86 4.46
C CYS A 58 12.89 -2.63 3.00
N SER A 59 13.87 -3.41 2.53
CA SER A 59 14.40 -3.30 1.17
C SER A 59 13.30 -3.51 0.12
N THR A 60 12.49 -4.55 0.28
CA THR A 60 11.36 -4.83 -0.62
C THR A 60 10.36 -3.68 -0.64
N ILE A 61 10.00 -3.12 0.52
CA ILE A 61 9.06 -1.99 0.57
C ILE A 61 9.68 -0.77 -0.11
N TYR A 62 10.92 -0.40 0.24
CA TYR A 62 11.60 0.77 -0.33
C TYR A 62 11.76 0.71 -1.85
N LEU A 63 12.13 -0.44 -2.39
CA LEU A 63 12.25 -0.66 -3.84
C LEU A 63 10.91 -0.55 -4.58
N ASN A 64 9.80 -0.59 -3.84
CA ASN A 64 8.45 -0.45 -4.37
C ASN A 64 7.83 0.92 -4.13
N LEU A 65 8.62 1.89 -3.67
CA LEU A 65 8.22 3.28 -3.51
C LEU A 65 8.92 4.15 -4.56
N SER A 66 8.22 5.20 -5.01
CA SER A 66 8.85 6.24 -5.84
C SER A 66 9.57 7.28 -4.99
N ASP A 67 10.51 8.02 -5.59
CA ASP A 67 11.31 9.05 -4.92
C ASP A 67 10.47 10.11 -4.18
N SER A 68 9.29 10.45 -4.69
CA SER A 68 8.40 11.42 -4.04
C SER A 68 7.82 10.91 -2.73
N VAL A 69 7.55 9.60 -2.64
CA VAL A 69 7.09 8.93 -1.43
C VAL A 69 8.26 8.70 -0.49
N LEU A 70 9.42 8.27 -1.00
CA LEU A 70 10.64 8.11 -0.22
C LEU A 70 11.00 9.37 0.57
N ARG A 71 10.89 10.56 -0.05
CA ARG A 71 11.13 11.85 0.63
C ARG A 71 10.15 12.14 1.78
N LYS A 72 8.93 11.62 1.72
CA LYS A 72 7.91 11.82 2.78
C LYS A 72 8.07 10.83 3.94
N VAL A 73 8.45 9.60 3.61
CA VAL A 73 8.62 8.51 4.57
C VAL A 73 9.93 8.67 5.34
N GLY A 74 11.00 9.06 4.65
CA GLY A 74 12.35 9.09 5.22
C GLY A 74 12.99 7.70 5.31
N ILE A 75 14.12 7.63 6.02
CA ILE A 75 14.86 6.39 6.27
C ILE A 75 14.42 5.86 7.63
N LEU A 76 13.90 4.63 7.64
CA LEU A 76 13.44 3.90 8.80
C LEU A 76 14.12 2.53 8.78
N GLU A 77 14.63 2.11 9.93
CA GLU A 77 15.36 0.84 10.06
C GLU A 77 14.42 -0.33 10.32
N SER A 78 13.20 -0.06 10.80
CA SER A 78 12.19 -1.08 11.13
C SER A 78 11.14 -1.20 10.05
N ALA A 79 10.93 -2.42 9.55
CA ALA A 79 9.91 -2.72 8.55
C ALA A 79 8.50 -2.47 9.10
N LYS A 80 8.29 -2.69 10.40
CA LYS A 80 7.05 -2.38 11.10
C LYS A 80 6.78 -0.88 11.11
N GLU A 81 7.76 -0.09 11.53
CA GLU A 81 7.62 1.37 11.58
C GLU A 81 7.39 1.95 10.18
N LEU A 82 8.10 1.42 9.18
CA LEU A 82 7.90 1.78 7.78
C LEU A 82 6.47 1.50 7.31
N TRP A 83 5.93 0.32 7.65
CA TRP A 83 4.57 -0.07 7.30
C TRP A 83 3.51 0.82 7.95
N GLU A 84 3.64 1.07 9.27
CA GLU A 84 2.75 1.95 10.04
C GLU A 84 2.83 3.41 9.58
N LYS A 85 4.03 3.88 9.21
CA LYS A 85 4.22 5.23 8.67
C LYS A 85 3.50 5.41 7.34
N LEU A 86 3.59 4.43 6.45
CA LEU A 86 2.85 4.44 5.19
C LEU A 86 1.34 4.44 5.43
N ASP A 87 0.85 3.63 6.37
CA ASP A 87 -0.57 3.61 6.74
C ASP A 87 -1.06 4.96 7.26
N SER A 88 -0.34 5.59 8.18
CA SER A 88 -0.74 6.91 8.69
C SER A 88 -0.71 8.00 7.61
N LEU A 89 0.20 7.91 6.64
CA LEU A 89 0.31 8.90 5.56
C LEU A 89 -0.78 8.77 4.49
N TYR A 90 -1.30 7.56 4.25
CA TYR A 90 -2.10 7.27 3.06
C TYR A 90 -3.48 6.65 3.34
N THR A 91 -3.79 6.30 4.60
CA THR A 91 -5.08 5.74 5.01
C THR A 91 -5.96 6.75 5.76
N ASP A 92 -5.38 7.80 6.35
CA ASP A 92 -6.14 8.86 7.03
C ASP A 92 -6.86 9.77 6.02
N THR A 93 -8.08 9.37 5.67
CA THR A 93 -9.03 10.26 5.01
C THR A 93 -9.56 11.26 6.04
N SER A 94 -9.03 12.48 6.01
CA SER A 94 -9.57 13.60 6.78
C SER A 94 -11.08 13.76 6.52
N LEU A 95 -11.83 14.27 7.51
CA LEU A 95 -13.28 14.48 7.38
C LEU A 95 -13.68 15.23 6.08
N PRO A 96 -12.98 16.29 5.64
CA PRO A 96 -13.23 16.91 4.34
C PRO A 96 -12.97 15.97 3.14
N GLY A 97 -11.95 15.10 3.22
CA GLY A 97 -11.68 14.07 2.22
C GLY A 97 -12.82 13.05 2.12
N LYS A 98 -13.35 12.60 3.26
CA LYS A 98 -14.53 11.72 3.29
C LYS A 98 -15.77 12.40 2.70
N LEU A 99 -16.01 13.67 3.04
CA LEU A 99 -17.14 14.43 2.51
C LEU A 99 -17.04 14.59 0.98
N PHE A 100 -15.84 14.89 0.47
CA PHE A 100 -15.58 14.98 -0.98
C PHE A 100 -15.82 13.64 -1.69
N LEU A 101 -15.40 12.52 -1.09
CA LEU A 101 -15.63 11.18 -1.64
C LEU A 101 -17.12 10.81 -1.67
N LEU A 102 -17.86 11.14 -0.61
CA LEU A 102 -19.32 10.97 -0.56
C LEU A 102 -20.01 11.80 -1.64
N GLU A 103 -19.62 13.07 -1.81
CA GLU A 103 -20.16 13.92 -2.88
C GLU A 103 -19.90 13.31 -4.26
N LYS A 104 -18.68 12.81 -4.51
CA LYS A 104 -18.33 12.16 -5.77
C LYS A 104 -19.14 10.88 -6.00
N PHE A 105 -19.41 10.12 -4.96
CA PHE A 105 -20.26 8.92 -5.03
C PHE A 105 -21.71 9.27 -5.35
N PHE A 106 -22.31 10.24 -4.66
CA PHE A 106 -23.69 10.68 -4.94
C PHE A 106 -23.84 11.26 -6.35
N ARG A 107 -22.78 11.86 -6.90
CA ARG A 107 -22.74 12.39 -8.26
C ARG A 107 -22.34 11.35 -9.30
N PHE A 108 -22.00 10.12 -8.92
CA PHE A 108 -21.57 9.10 -9.87
C PHE A 108 -22.69 8.80 -10.87
N ARG A 109 -22.32 8.77 -12.16
CA ARG A 109 -23.17 8.38 -13.28
C ARG A 109 -22.35 7.43 -14.15
N LEU A 110 -23.03 6.49 -14.79
CA LEU A 110 -22.39 5.61 -15.76
C LEU A 110 -21.80 6.44 -16.90
N ASP A 111 -20.55 6.17 -17.23
CA ASP A 111 -19.88 6.68 -18.41
C ASP A 111 -20.23 5.75 -19.57
N LEU A 112 -21.10 6.20 -20.47
CA LEU A 112 -21.57 5.42 -21.61
C LEU A 112 -20.49 5.16 -22.67
N THR A 113 -19.31 5.78 -22.53
CA THR A 113 -18.14 5.48 -23.39
C THR A 113 -17.36 4.26 -22.92
N LYS A 114 -17.65 3.77 -21.70
CA LYS A 114 -17.03 2.60 -21.08
C LYS A 114 -18.02 1.44 -21.01
N ASP A 115 -17.50 0.23 -20.96
CA ASP A 115 -18.34 -0.93 -20.71
C ASP A 115 -18.82 -0.99 -19.23
N ILE A 116 -19.68 -1.97 -18.96
CA ILE A 116 -20.30 -2.14 -17.65
C ILE A 116 -19.26 -2.52 -16.59
N ASP A 117 -18.29 -3.37 -16.91
CA ASP A 117 -17.28 -3.84 -15.96
C ASP A 117 -16.32 -2.71 -15.57
N GLU A 118 -15.91 -1.88 -16.54
CA GLU A 118 -15.10 -0.68 -16.26
C GLU A 118 -15.85 0.33 -15.40
N ASN A 119 -17.14 0.55 -15.65
CA ASN A 119 -17.98 1.41 -14.81
C ASN A 119 -18.13 0.83 -13.39
N LEU A 120 -18.31 -0.48 -13.26
CA LEU A 120 -18.41 -1.17 -11.99
C LEU A 120 -17.08 -1.10 -11.21
N ASP A 121 -15.93 -1.19 -11.86
CA ASP A 121 -14.62 -1.01 -11.22
C ASP A 121 -14.49 0.40 -10.61
N VAL A 122 -14.86 1.44 -11.37
CA VAL A 122 -14.85 2.83 -10.87
C VAL A 122 -15.80 3.00 -9.68
N PHE A 123 -16.99 2.39 -9.75
CA PHE A 123 -17.97 2.43 -8.68
C PHE A 123 -17.47 1.70 -7.43
N ASN A 124 -16.93 0.50 -7.58
CA ASN A 124 -16.35 -0.28 -6.49
C ASN A 124 -15.20 0.47 -5.82
N LYS A 125 -14.34 1.12 -6.61
CA LYS A 125 -13.28 1.98 -6.10
C LYS A 125 -13.81 3.14 -5.28
N LEU A 126 -14.91 3.79 -5.69
CA LEU A 126 -15.54 4.85 -4.91
C LEU A 126 -16.05 4.33 -3.56
N ILE A 127 -16.69 3.16 -3.54
CA ILE A 127 -17.18 2.55 -2.29
C ILE A 127 -16.03 2.22 -1.34
N GLN A 128 -14.94 1.61 -1.84
CA GLN A 128 -13.81 1.24 -0.99
C GLN A 128 -13.16 2.47 -0.34
N ASN A 129 -13.02 3.57 -1.07
CA ASN A 129 -12.42 4.80 -0.54
C ASN A 129 -13.29 5.51 0.52
N ILE A 130 -14.60 5.23 0.57
CA ILE A 130 -15.53 5.84 1.54
C ILE A 130 -15.52 5.11 2.90
N LYS A 131 -15.28 3.79 2.89
CA LYS A 131 -15.28 2.95 4.09
C LYS A 131 -14.13 3.31 5.03
#